data_AF-A0A9D3BZU7-F1
#
_entry.id   AF-A0A9D3BZU7-F1
#
_cell.length_a   1.000
_cell.length_b   1.000
_cell.length_c   1.000
_cell.angle_alpha   90.00
_cell.angle_beta   90.00
_cell.angle_gamma   90.00
#
_symmetry.space_group_name_H-M   'P 1'
#
loop_
_entity.id
_entity.type
_entity.pdbx_description
1 polymer ?
#
loop_
_entity_poly.entity_id
_entity_poly.type
_entity_poly.pdbx_seq_one_letter_code
_entity_poly.pdbx_strand_id
1 'polypeptide(L)'
;MAGMKEQQITEEKPLLLEQKGVDSDVQDKGEEASGGIPCPESPAPPNQPPPPRRPTHRWHAFARHWLRQTRRRTSGVLPECCEQLMPPGDWKDHDVETPYGMLHVVIRGAPKGNKPAILTYHDVGLNHKLCFNPFFNNEDMQEITKHFVICHVDAPGQQVGAAQFPQGFQYPTMDQLAGMLPTVVQHFGFKSVVGIGVGAGAYILAKFALIHPDLVEGLVLLNINPNGKGWIDWAASKLSGLTSNIPDVVLPHLFSQDELVNNSELVQSYRQQINNAINNYNLQLFWNLYNSRRDLEMNRGGTALNAKTLKCPVMLVVGDNAPAEEGVFLCNSKLDPTNTTFFFMADSGGLPQLTQPGKLTEAFKYFFFFFGYIFLASMTRLARSRTAFFFFFFSGEGSRSRACTNFFFFFLVGAVTQTMEVSC
;
A
#
# COMPACT_ATOMS: atom_id res chain seq x y z
N MET A 1 -18.37 -61.97 40.87
CA MET A 1 -17.18 -61.32 40.31
C MET A 1 -17.65 -60.45 39.16
N ALA A 2 -18.05 -59.20 39.41
CA ALA A 2 -17.22 -57.98 39.27
C ALA A 2 -16.74 -57.81 37.81
N GLY A 3 -17.06 -56.77 37.04
CA GLY A 3 -17.74 -55.50 37.29
C GLY A 3 -17.16 -54.47 36.32
N MET A 4 -17.99 -53.91 35.43
CA MET A 4 -17.64 -52.81 34.50
C MET A 4 -17.43 -51.52 35.30
N LYS A 5 -16.45 -50.69 34.91
CA LYS A 5 -16.25 -49.34 35.46
C LYS A 5 -16.42 -48.29 34.36
N GLU A 6 -17.48 -47.50 34.50
CA GLU A 6 -17.62 -46.15 33.94
C GLU A 6 -16.66 -45.18 34.66
N GLN A 7 -16.11 -44.22 33.93
CA GLN A 7 -15.42 -43.07 34.52
C GLN A 7 -16.33 -41.84 34.39
N GLN A 8 -16.87 -41.41 35.54
CA GLN A 8 -17.45 -40.09 35.76
C GLN A 8 -16.31 -39.10 36.07
N ILE A 9 -16.36 -37.92 35.45
CA ILE A 9 -15.57 -36.76 35.87
C ILE A 9 -16.52 -35.84 36.65
N THR A 10 -16.19 -35.63 37.91
CA THR A 10 -16.93 -34.83 38.89
C THR A 10 -16.45 -33.38 38.86
N GLU A 11 -17.38 -32.43 38.83
CA GLU A 11 -17.15 -31.00 39.08
C GLU A 11 -16.61 -30.78 40.51
N GLU A 12 -15.56 -29.96 40.65
CA GLU A 12 -15.18 -29.37 41.93
C GLU A 12 -15.42 -27.86 41.92
N LYS A 13 -16.07 -27.40 43.00
CA LYS A 13 -16.32 -26.02 43.42
C LYS A 13 -15.61 -25.82 44.75
N PRO A 14 -15.02 -24.63 45.02
CA PRO A 14 -15.13 -24.04 46.36
C PRO A 14 -15.48 -22.54 46.24
N LEU A 15 -16.50 -21.97 46.90
CA LEU A 15 -16.87 -21.80 48.32
C LEU A 15 -16.85 -20.28 48.63
N LEU A 16 -18.01 -19.83 49.12
CA LEU A 16 -18.44 -18.55 49.72
C LEU A 16 -17.51 -18.08 50.87
N LEU A 17 -17.57 -16.90 51.49
CA LEU A 17 -18.14 -15.54 51.35
C LEU A 17 -17.83 -14.89 52.71
N GLU A 18 -17.36 -13.65 52.80
CA GLU A 18 -17.74 -12.77 53.92
C GLU A 18 -17.67 -11.28 53.55
N GLN A 19 -18.74 -10.57 53.94
CA GLN A 19 -19.06 -9.16 53.77
C GLN A 19 -18.12 -8.27 54.62
N LYS A 20 -17.96 -6.95 54.45
CA LYS A 20 -18.98 -5.90 54.57
C LYS A 20 -18.31 -4.53 54.33
N GLY A 21 -18.93 -3.63 53.56
CA GLY A 21 -19.22 -2.30 54.07
C GLY A 21 -19.35 -1.28 52.94
N VAL A 22 -20.47 -0.56 52.96
CA VAL A 22 -21.04 0.33 51.94
C VAL A 22 -20.85 1.79 52.37
N ASP A 23 -21.13 2.71 51.44
CA ASP A 23 -21.35 4.18 51.53
C ASP A 23 -20.14 5.06 51.19
N SER A 24 -20.26 6.14 50.40
CA SER A 24 -21.38 6.75 49.66
C SER A 24 -20.84 7.86 48.74
N ASP A 25 -21.56 8.15 47.67
CA ASP A 25 -21.38 9.32 46.80
C ASP A 25 -21.63 10.64 47.57
N VAL A 26 -20.75 11.64 47.38
CA VAL A 26 -21.13 13.06 47.49
C VAL A 26 -20.44 13.88 46.40
N GLN A 27 -21.30 14.60 45.69
CA GLN A 27 -21.08 15.59 44.65
C GLN A 27 -20.84 16.96 45.30
N ASP A 28 -19.86 17.75 44.85
CA ASP A 28 -20.00 19.22 44.92
C ASP A 28 -19.20 19.99 43.87
N LYS A 29 -19.80 21.09 43.45
CA LYS A 29 -19.34 22.10 42.50
C LYS A 29 -18.50 23.15 43.22
N GLY A 30 -17.64 23.81 42.44
CA GLY A 30 -17.59 25.28 42.45
C GLY A 30 -16.41 25.97 43.17
N GLU A 31 -15.90 26.95 42.43
CA GLU A 31 -15.31 28.23 42.86
C GLU A 31 -13.79 28.43 42.87
N GLU A 32 -13.45 29.48 42.11
CA GLU A 32 -12.21 30.22 42.03
C GLU A 32 -11.80 30.82 43.37
N ALA A 33 -10.50 30.87 43.67
CA ALA A 33 -9.85 32.04 44.26
C ALA A 33 -8.32 31.94 44.23
N SER A 34 -7.74 32.95 43.57
CA SER A 34 -6.44 33.62 43.77
C SER A 34 -5.51 33.23 44.95
N GLY A 35 -4.22 33.15 44.62
CA GLY A 35 -3.15 33.84 45.37
C GLY A 35 -2.11 32.97 46.09
N GLY A 36 -0.91 32.84 45.51
CA GLY A 36 0.29 32.30 46.19
C GLY A 36 1.59 32.61 45.43
N ILE A 37 2.52 33.29 46.10
CA ILE A 37 3.76 33.98 45.65
C ILE A 37 4.91 33.00 45.27
N PRO A 38 5.89 33.38 44.42
CA PRO A 38 6.76 32.45 43.69
C PRO A 38 8.02 32.02 44.46
N CYS A 39 8.46 30.77 44.24
CA CYS A 39 9.74 30.24 44.73
C CYS A 39 10.92 30.63 43.81
N PRO A 40 12.14 30.78 44.36
CA PRO A 40 13.26 31.47 43.70
C PRO A 40 13.99 30.63 42.64
N GLU A 41 14.47 31.31 41.61
CA GLU A 41 15.30 30.80 40.52
C GLU A 41 16.62 30.20 41.05
N SER A 42 16.93 28.98 40.64
CA SER A 42 18.27 28.39 40.79
C SER A 42 19.13 28.64 39.54
N PRO A 43 20.45 28.84 39.69
CA PRO A 43 21.31 29.38 38.63
C PRO A 43 21.61 28.37 37.52
N ALA A 44 21.70 28.88 36.29
CA ALA A 44 22.00 28.11 35.09
C ALA A 44 23.43 27.50 35.11
N PRO A 45 23.63 26.26 34.62
CA PRO A 45 24.96 25.68 34.44
C PRO A 45 25.65 26.21 33.16
N PRO A 46 27.00 26.24 33.12
CA PRO A 46 27.74 26.91 32.06
C PRO A 46 27.79 26.11 30.75
N ASN A 47 27.65 26.86 29.64
CA ASN A 47 27.91 26.54 28.23
C ASN A 47 28.46 25.12 27.92
N GLN A 48 27.55 24.22 27.56
CA GLN A 48 27.87 23.06 26.72
C GLN A 48 27.67 23.43 25.24
N PRO A 49 28.59 23.06 24.32
CA PRO A 49 28.34 23.21 22.89
C PRO A 49 27.17 22.30 22.49
N PRO A 50 26.31 22.74 21.54
CA PRO A 50 25.15 21.95 21.14
C PRO A 50 25.61 20.59 20.60
N PRO A 51 24.86 19.50 20.85
CA PRO A 51 25.20 18.20 20.29
C PRO A 51 25.25 18.30 18.75
N PRO A 52 26.13 17.52 18.08
CA PRO A 52 26.21 17.56 16.64
C PRO A 52 24.82 17.26 16.07
N ARG A 53 24.31 18.20 15.26
CA ARG A 53 23.04 18.01 14.56
C ARG A 53 23.15 16.71 13.77
N ARG A 54 22.32 15.73 14.13
CA ARG A 54 22.13 14.54 13.29
C ARG A 54 21.85 15.02 11.86
N PRO A 55 22.46 14.42 10.83
CA PRO A 55 22.17 14.78 9.45
C PRO A 55 20.66 14.65 9.27
N THR A 56 20.01 15.77 8.95
CA THR A 56 18.58 15.75 8.66
C THR A 56 18.45 15.01 7.33
N HIS A 57 18.08 13.73 7.39
CA HIS A 57 17.72 13.02 6.17
C HIS A 57 16.62 13.83 5.49
N ARG A 58 16.90 14.21 4.24
CA ARG A 58 16.11 15.08 3.36
C ARG A 58 14.63 14.67 3.29
N TRP A 59 14.33 13.40 3.61
CA TRP A 59 13.00 12.79 3.70
C TRP A 59 12.11 13.35 4.85
N HIS A 60 12.67 13.71 6.01
CA HIS A 60 11.88 14.20 7.16
C HIS A 60 11.21 15.58 6.92
N ALA A 61 11.66 16.32 5.92
CA ALA A 61 10.99 17.55 5.49
C ALA A 61 9.72 17.24 4.68
N PHE A 62 9.72 16.15 3.90
CA PHE A 62 8.59 15.72 3.09
C PHE A 62 7.45 15.16 3.95
N ALA A 63 7.75 14.30 4.93
CA ALA A 63 6.74 13.78 5.85
C ALA A 63 6.00 14.90 6.62
N ARG A 64 6.73 15.94 7.03
CA ARG A 64 6.16 17.11 7.72
C ARG A 64 5.33 18.02 6.82
N HIS A 65 5.58 18.00 5.51
CA HIS A 65 4.79 18.75 4.53
C HIS A 65 3.40 18.13 4.33
N TRP A 66 3.32 16.80 4.26
CA TRP A 66 2.08 16.05 4.05
C TRP A 66 1.10 16.13 5.23
N LEU A 67 1.62 16.12 6.47
CA LEU A 67 0.81 16.32 7.68
C LEU A 67 0.06 17.68 7.71
N ARG A 68 0.46 18.67 6.91
CA ARG A 68 -0.18 20.01 6.85
C ARG A 68 -1.22 20.16 5.74
N GLN A 69 -1.33 19.21 4.80
CA GLN A 69 -2.24 19.33 3.64
C GLN A 69 -3.61 18.66 3.85
N THR A 70 -3.90 18.11 5.03
CA THR A 70 -5.10 17.30 5.35
C THR A 70 -6.43 18.06 5.45
N ARG A 71 -6.62 19.16 4.71
CA ARG A 71 -7.86 19.96 4.80
C ARG A 71 -8.38 20.41 3.45
N ARG A 72 -8.76 19.46 2.59
CA ARG A 72 -9.70 19.67 1.48
C ARG A 72 -10.22 18.32 0.98
N ARG A 73 -11.49 18.06 1.26
CA ARG A 73 -12.25 16.89 0.82
C ARG A 73 -12.63 17.12 -0.65
N THR A 74 -12.15 16.29 -1.57
CA THR A 74 -12.69 16.25 -2.94
C THR A 74 -13.91 15.35 -2.93
N SER A 75 -15.09 15.96 -2.96
CA SER A 75 -16.36 15.27 -3.22
C SER A 75 -16.42 14.89 -4.69
N GLY A 76 -15.92 13.70 -5.05
CA GLY A 76 -16.05 13.14 -6.39
C GLY A 76 -17.24 12.18 -6.44
N VAL A 77 -18.18 12.41 -7.36
CA VAL A 77 -19.25 11.47 -7.69
C VAL A 77 -18.62 10.22 -8.33
N LEU A 78 -18.93 9.04 -7.80
CA LEU A 78 -18.49 7.76 -8.37
C LEU A 78 -19.39 7.42 -9.57
N PRO A 79 -18.85 7.12 -10.75
CA PRO A 79 -19.68 6.80 -11.91
C PRO A 79 -20.46 5.50 -11.74
N GLU A 80 -21.71 5.49 -12.20
CA GLU A 80 -22.69 4.40 -12.02
C GLU A 80 -22.38 3.11 -12.81
N CYS A 81 -21.41 3.10 -13.74
CA CYS A 81 -21.13 1.93 -14.58
C CYS A 81 -19.65 1.75 -14.98
N CYS A 82 -19.09 0.54 -14.77
CA CYS A 82 -17.72 0.15 -15.12
C CYS A 82 -17.37 0.22 -16.61
N GLU A 83 -18.36 0.09 -17.49
CA GLU A 83 -18.14 0.10 -18.94
C GLU A 83 -17.83 1.51 -19.49
N GLN A 84 -18.25 2.57 -18.79
CA GLN A 84 -18.03 3.97 -19.19
C GLN A 84 -16.74 4.59 -18.62
N LEU A 85 -15.87 3.78 -18.02
CA LEU A 85 -14.82 4.23 -17.11
C LEU A 85 -13.38 4.05 -17.62
N MET A 86 -13.15 3.52 -18.82
CA MET A 86 -11.78 3.45 -19.34
C MET A 86 -11.25 4.86 -19.62
N PRO A 87 -10.04 5.21 -19.14
CA PRO A 87 -9.42 6.49 -19.48
C PRO A 87 -9.32 6.68 -20.99
N PRO A 88 -9.42 7.91 -21.52
CA PRO A 88 -9.32 8.15 -22.95
C PRO A 88 -8.04 7.55 -23.53
N GLY A 89 -8.16 6.65 -24.51
CA GLY A 89 -7.01 6.01 -25.13
C GLY A 89 -7.36 4.79 -25.98
N ASP A 90 -6.44 4.39 -26.84
CA ASP A 90 -6.49 3.14 -27.60
C ASP A 90 -6.06 1.99 -26.66
N TRP A 91 -7.01 1.44 -25.91
CA TRP A 91 -6.82 0.26 -25.06
C TRP A 91 -7.02 -1.01 -25.87
N LYS A 92 -6.16 -2.00 -25.64
CA LYS A 92 -6.20 -3.29 -26.33
C LYS A 92 -6.19 -4.43 -25.33
N ASP A 93 -7.18 -5.30 -25.44
CA ASP A 93 -7.30 -6.54 -24.70
C ASP A 93 -6.41 -7.62 -25.32
N HIS A 94 -5.72 -8.36 -24.47
CA HIS A 94 -4.85 -9.46 -24.84
C HIS A 94 -4.99 -10.60 -23.83
N ASP A 95 -5.12 -11.83 -24.33
CA ASP A 95 -5.00 -13.01 -23.50
C ASP A 95 -3.61 -13.61 -23.72
N VAL A 96 -2.76 -13.53 -22.70
CA VAL A 96 -1.37 -13.99 -22.73
C VAL A 96 -1.31 -15.41 -22.18
N GLU A 97 -0.85 -16.36 -22.98
CA GLU A 97 -0.60 -17.73 -22.53
C GLU A 97 0.63 -17.75 -21.62
N THR A 98 0.48 -18.29 -20.41
CA THR A 98 1.55 -18.42 -19.41
C THR A 98 1.67 -19.88 -18.98
N PRO A 99 2.79 -20.28 -18.32
CA PRO A 99 2.95 -21.65 -17.82
C PRO A 99 1.86 -22.13 -16.85
N TYR A 100 1.03 -21.22 -16.33
CA TYR A 100 0.01 -21.51 -15.33
C TYR A 100 -1.40 -21.14 -15.81
N GLY A 101 -1.59 -20.97 -17.12
CA GLY A 101 -2.87 -20.65 -17.77
C GLY A 101 -2.88 -19.30 -18.49
N MET A 102 -4.04 -18.95 -19.04
CA MET A 102 -4.25 -17.66 -19.71
C MET A 102 -4.33 -16.53 -18.69
N LEU A 103 -3.64 -15.44 -18.96
CA LEU A 103 -3.71 -14.22 -18.18
C LEU A 103 -4.21 -13.08 -19.05
N HIS A 104 -5.34 -12.50 -18.66
CA HIS A 104 -5.94 -11.38 -19.36
C HIS A 104 -5.22 -10.07 -19.01
N VAL A 105 -4.84 -9.31 -20.03
CA VAL A 105 -4.09 -8.08 -19.90
C VAL A 105 -4.67 -7.01 -20.83
N VAL A 106 -4.84 -5.80 -20.31
CA VAL A 106 -5.26 -4.62 -21.09
C VAL A 106 -4.11 -3.64 -21.20
N ILE A 107 -3.68 -3.33 -22.42
CA ILE A 107 -2.56 -2.45 -22.71
C ILE A 107 -3.04 -1.12 -23.27
N ARG A 108 -2.42 -0.02 -22.83
CA ARG A 108 -2.50 1.29 -23.48
C ARG A 108 -1.12 1.84 -23.78
N GLY A 109 -0.99 2.40 -24.98
CA GLY A 109 0.24 3.00 -25.47
C GLY A 109 1.19 1.96 -26.07
N ALA A 110 2.36 2.43 -26.51
CA ALA A 110 3.42 1.61 -27.08
C ALA A 110 4.73 1.89 -26.36
N PRO A 111 5.62 0.89 -26.19
CA PRO A 111 6.91 1.08 -25.55
C PRO A 111 7.70 2.23 -26.19
N LYS A 112 8.18 3.18 -25.38
CA LYS A 112 8.93 4.35 -25.84
C LYS A 112 10.33 4.37 -25.20
N GLY A 113 11.34 4.04 -26.00
CA GLY A 113 12.73 4.09 -25.57
C GLY A 113 13.03 3.08 -24.44
N ASN A 114 13.77 3.53 -23.42
CA ASN A 114 14.15 2.71 -22.26
C ASN A 114 13.25 2.92 -21.04
N LYS A 115 12.05 3.49 -21.20
CA LYS A 115 11.13 3.72 -20.07
C LYS A 115 10.47 2.40 -19.63
N PRO A 116 10.27 2.19 -18.33
CA PRO A 116 9.51 1.03 -17.84
C PRO A 116 8.04 1.11 -18.26
N ALA A 117 7.37 -0.03 -18.30
CA ALA A 117 5.91 -0.07 -18.32
C ALA A 117 5.34 0.11 -16.91
N ILE A 118 4.19 0.77 -16.77
CA ILE A 118 3.43 0.80 -15.51
C ILE A 118 2.54 -0.43 -15.52
N LEU A 119 2.88 -1.43 -14.70
CA LEU A 119 2.14 -2.68 -14.59
C LEU A 119 1.28 -2.66 -13.34
N THR A 120 -0.01 -2.97 -13.46
CA THR A 120 -0.93 -2.96 -12.31
C THR A 120 -1.47 -4.34 -12.01
N TYR A 121 -1.68 -4.64 -10.73
CA TYR A 121 -2.33 -5.87 -10.28
C TYR A 121 -3.37 -5.55 -9.19
N HIS A 122 -4.62 -5.94 -9.42
CA HIS A 122 -5.75 -5.56 -8.58
C HIS A 122 -5.88 -6.43 -7.31
N ASP A 123 -6.76 -6.02 -6.40
CA ASP A 123 -7.10 -6.78 -5.19
C ASP A 123 -8.22 -7.80 -5.44
N VAL A 124 -8.47 -8.69 -4.47
CA VAL A 124 -9.58 -9.65 -4.51
C VAL A 124 -10.92 -8.91 -4.51
N GLY A 125 -11.87 -9.41 -5.30
CA GLY A 125 -13.18 -8.75 -5.47
C GLY A 125 -13.12 -7.55 -6.40
N LEU A 126 -11.99 -7.29 -7.04
CA LEU A 126 -11.86 -6.25 -8.04
C LEU A 126 -11.35 -6.88 -9.34
N ASN A 127 -11.32 -6.07 -10.39
CA ASN A 127 -10.52 -6.26 -11.59
C ASN A 127 -9.81 -4.93 -11.89
N HIS A 128 -9.09 -4.82 -13.00
CA HIS A 128 -8.37 -3.59 -13.32
C HIS A 128 -9.31 -2.37 -13.40
N LYS A 129 -10.54 -2.55 -13.93
CA LYS A 129 -11.51 -1.46 -14.07
C LYS A 129 -11.95 -0.95 -12.70
N LEU A 130 -12.38 -1.86 -11.84
CA LEU A 130 -12.82 -1.53 -10.48
C LEU A 130 -11.68 -0.99 -9.62
N CYS A 131 -10.47 -1.52 -9.80
CA CYS A 131 -9.36 -1.20 -8.91
C CYS A 131 -8.66 0.12 -9.29
N PHE A 132 -8.55 0.42 -10.59
CA PHE A 132 -7.61 1.44 -11.07
C PHE A 132 -8.24 2.54 -11.92
N ASN A 133 -9.43 2.37 -12.51
CA ASN A 133 -9.97 3.39 -13.41
C ASN A 133 -10.11 4.77 -12.77
N PRO A 134 -10.65 4.92 -11.55
CA PRO A 134 -10.74 6.25 -10.93
C PRO A 134 -9.38 6.92 -10.74
N PHE A 135 -8.33 6.12 -10.45
CA PHE A 135 -6.97 6.61 -10.33
C PHE A 135 -6.37 7.04 -11.68
N PHE A 136 -6.48 6.21 -12.72
CA PHE A 136 -5.94 6.52 -14.05
C PHE A 136 -6.79 7.55 -14.84
N ASN A 137 -8.04 7.78 -14.44
CA ASN A 137 -8.90 8.85 -14.95
C ASN A 137 -8.59 10.22 -14.36
N ASN A 138 -7.87 10.29 -13.25
CA ASN A 138 -7.47 11.56 -12.68
C ASN A 138 -6.64 12.38 -13.69
N GLU A 139 -6.99 13.65 -13.90
CA GLU A 139 -6.36 14.52 -14.91
C GLU A 139 -4.82 14.59 -14.75
N ASP A 140 -4.35 14.68 -13.51
CA ASP A 140 -2.92 14.71 -13.22
C ASP A 140 -2.22 13.38 -13.53
N MET A 141 -2.93 12.26 -13.40
CA MET A 141 -2.42 10.93 -13.73
C MET A 141 -2.41 10.70 -15.24
N GLN A 142 -3.38 11.28 -15.96
CA GLN A 142 -3.39 11.27 -17.42
C GLN A 142 -2.16 11.95 -18.02
N GLU A 143 -1.67 13.04 -17.44
CA GLU A 143 -0.42 13.68 -17.87
C GLU A 143 0.80 12.75 -17.72
N ILE A 144 0.84 11.96 -16.65
CA ILE A 144 1.92 10.99 -16.43
C ILE A 144 1.81 9.86 -17.46
N THR A 145 0.62 9.27 -17.60
CA THR A 145 0.39 8.05 -18.40
C THR A 145 0.61 8.27 -19.91
N LYS A 146 0.57 9.50 -20.42
CA LYS A 146 0.98 9.81 -21.83
C LYS A 146 2.42 9.39 -22.17
N HIS A 147 3.27 9.28 -21.15
CA HIS A 147 4.70 9.03 -21.30
C HIS A 147 5.11 7.57 -21.08
N PHE A 148 4.20 6.70 -20.64
CA PHE A 148 4.48 5.30 -20.31
C PHE A 148 3.48 4.37 -20.99
N VAL A 149 3.85 3.11 -21.12
CA VAL A 149 2.89 2.04 -21.42
C VAL A 149 2.18 1.68 -20.14
N ILE A 150 0.87 1.55 -20.19
CA ILE A 150 0.06 1.07 -19.06
C ILE A 150 -0.35 -0.37 -19.36
N CYS A 151 -0.05 -1.27 -18.45
CA CYS A 151 -0.32 -2.69 -18.54
C CYS A 151 -1.17 -3.12 -17.35
N HIS A 152 -2.48 -3.24 -17.55
CA HIS A 152 -3.40 -3.71 -16.55
C HIS A 152 -3.50 -5.23 -16.59
N VAL A 153 -3.17 -5.90 -15.50
CA VAL A 153 -3.32 -7.36 -15.38
C VAL A 153 -4.58 -7.67 -14.59
N ASP A 154 -5.44 -8.51 -15.17
CA ASP A 154 -6.53 -9.15 -14.44
C ASP A 154 -6.12 -10.54 -13.98
N ALA A 155 -6.33 -10.83 -12.69
CA ALA A 155 -6.11 -12.15 -12.15
C ALA A 155 -7.02 -13.17 -12.87
N PRO A 156 -6.59 -14.45 -12.99
CA PRO A 156 -7.33 -15.46 -13.74
C PRO A 156 -8.83 -15.53 -13.40
N GLY A 157 -9.67 -15.31 -14.40
CA GLY A 157 -11.13 -15.40 -14.26
C GLY A 157 -11.79 -14.20 -13.55
N GLN A 158 -11.04 -13.13 -13.28
CA GLN A 158 -11.56 -11.89 -12.69
C GLN A 158 -11.86 -10.80 -13.73
N GLN A 159 -11.43 -10.97 -14.97
CA GLN A 159 -11.74 -10.05 -16.06
C GLN A 159 -13.25 -9.99 -16.33
N VAL A 160 -13.71 -8.87 -16.90
CA VAL A 160 -15.12 -8.66 -17.24
C VAL A 160 -15.58 -9.73 -18.24
N GLY A 161 -16.71 -10.38 -17.94
CA GLY A 161 -17.26 -11.43 -18.81
C GLY A 161 -16.50 -12.76 -18.77
N ALA A 162 -15.61 -12.97 -17.80
CA ALA A 162 -14.91 -14.24 -17.65
C ALA A 162 -15.88 -15.43 -17.49
N ALA A 163 -15.63 -16.48 -18.26
CA ALA A 163 -16.34 -17.75 -18.11
C ALA A 163 -16.06 -18.36 -16.74
N GLN A 164 -17.04 -19.08 -16.21
CA GLN A 164 -16.87 -19.83 -14.97
C GLN A 164 -15.87 -20.98 -15.19
N PHE A 165 -14.90 -21.12 -14.28
CA PHE A 165 -14.01 -22.29 -14.28
C PHE A 165 -14.77 -23.59 -13.98
N PRO A 166 -14.28 -24.75 -14.46
CA PRO A 166 -14.89 -26.04 -14.17
C PRO A 166 -14.83 -26.38 -12.68
N GLN A 167 -15.73 -27.25 -12.22
CA GLN A 167 -15.68 -27.75 -10.85
C GLN A 167 -14.36 -28.46 -10.57
N GLY A 168 -13.77 -28.19 -9.40
CA GLY A 168 -12.48 -28.76 -9.01
C GLY A 168 -11.27 -28.12 -9.68
N PHE A 169 -11.45 -27.00 -10.40
CA PHE A 169 -10.35 -26.25 -10.99
C PHE A 169 -9.30 -25.87 -9.93
N GLN A 170 -8.04 -26.18 -10.22
CA GLN A 170 -6.91 -25.81 -9.38
C GLN A 170 -6.46 -24.39 -9.73
N TYR A 171 -6.90 -23.43 -8.93
CA TYR A 171 -6.52 -22.04 -9.12
C TYR A 171 -5.02 -21.82 -8.86
N PRO A 172 -4.31 -21.02 -9.69
CA PRO A 172 -2.86 -20.81 -9.53
C PRO A 172 -2.48 -20.28 -8.14
N THR A 173 -1.39 -20.78 -7.56
CA THR A 173 -0.90 -20.32 -6.26
C THR A 173 -0.36 -18.88 -6.33
N MET A 174 -0.14 -18.23 -5.18
CA MET A 174 0.49 -16.90 -5.15
C MET A 174 1.89 -16.89 -5.81
N ASP A 175 2.66 -17.96 -5.64
CA ASP A 175 3.94 -18.14 -6.35
C ASP A 175 3.74 -18.21 -7.86
N GLN A 176 2.75 -18.97 -8.30
CA GLN A 176 2.45 -19.14 -9.72
C GLN A 176 1.92 -17.85 -10.35
N LEU A 177 1.01 -17.12 -9.68
CA LEU A 177 0.53 -15.81 -10.15
C LEU A 177 1.68 -14.82 -10.32
N ALA A 178 2.63 -14.76 -9.37
CA ALA A 178 3.84 -13.96 -9.54
C ALA A 178 4.73 -14.46 -10.69
N GLY A 179 4.83 -15.79 -10.86
CA GLY A 179 5.56 -16.45 -11.95
C GLY A 179 4.93 -16.30 -13.35
N MET A 180 3.70 -15.83 -13.46
CA MET A 180 3.08 -15.48 -14.75
C MET A 180 3.62 -14.15 -15.31
N LEU A 181 3.99 -13.21 -14.44
CA LEU A 181 4.36 -11.84 -14.82
C LEU A 181 5.60 -11.70 -15.70
N PRO A 182 6.68 -12.49 -15.54
CA PRO A 182 7.79 -12.50 -16.50
C PRO A 182 7.33 -12.76 -17.95
N THR A 183 6.34 -13.63 -18.13
CA THR A 183 5.78 -13.94 -19.46
C THR A 183 5.09 -12.72 -20.05
N VAL A 184 4.33 -11.97 -19.26
CA VAL A 184 3.70 -10.70 -19.69
C VAL A 184 4.76 -9.67 -20.09
N VAL A 185 5.78 -9.48 -19.25
CA VAL A 185 6.89 -8.55 -19.51
C VAL A 185 7.60 -8.90 -20.83
N GLN A 186 7.88 -10.19 -21.05
CA GLN A 186 8.51 -10.69 -22.28
C GLN A 186 7.58 -10.56 -23.50
N HIS A 187 6.31 -10.92 -23.37
CA HIS A 187 5.33 -10.93 -24.47
C HIS A 187 5.20 -9.54 -25.12
N PHE A 188 5.17 -8.49 -24.30
CA PHE A 188 5.06 -7.10 -24.78
C PHE A 188 6.42 -6.40 -24.96
N GLY A 189 7.54 -7.10 -24.75
CA GLY A 189 8.89 -6.56 -24.95
C GLY A 189 9.27 -5.44 -23.97
N PHE A 190 8.72 -5.46 -22.75
CA PHE A 190 9.09 -4.50 -21.71
C PHE A 190 10.49 -4.84 -21.18
N LYS A 191 11.34 -3.83 -21.01
CA LYS A 191 12.66 -4.01 -20.37
C LYS A 191 12.53 -4.22 -18.87
N SER A 192 11.58 -3.52 -18.28
CA SER A 192 11.34 -3.43 -16.84
C SER A 192 9.95 -2.83 -16.59
N VAL A 193 9.48 -2.95 -15.35
CA VAL A 193 8.20 -2.39 -14.93
C VAL A 193 8.32 -1.56 -13.65
N VAL A 194 7.42 -0.60 -13.52
CA VAL A 194 7.04 -0.03 -12.22
C VAL A 194 5.67 -0.60 -11.86
N GLY A 195 5.62 -1.38 -10.78
CA GLY A 195 4.42 -2.08 -10.36
C GLY A 195 3.51 -1.24 -9.47
N ILE A 196 2.20 -1.29 -9.68
CA ILE A 196 1.18 -0.71 -8.79
C ILE A 196 0.21 -1.82 -8.37
N GLY A 197 0.23 -2.20 -7.09
CA GLY A 197 -0.59 -3.30 -6.58
C GLY A 197 -1.48 -2.86 -5.44
N VAL A 198 -2.68 -3.45 -5.35
CA VAL A 198 -3.60 -3.27 -4.21
C VAL A 198 -3.84 -4.63 -3.56
N GLY A 199 -3.66 -4.72 -2.23
CA GLY A 199 -3.93 -5.93 -1.44
C GLY A 199 -3.26 -7.18 -1.99
N ALA A 200 -4.04 -8.12 -2.52
CA ALA A 200 -3.53 -9.33 -3.19
C ALA A 200 -2.57 -9.02 -4.34
N GLY A 201 -2.90 -8.02 -5.17
CA GLY A 201 -2.00 -7.58 -6.23
C GLY A 201 -0.72 -6.96 -5.70
N ALA A 202 -0.76 -6.26 -4.56
CA ALA A 202 0.45 -5.74 -3.91
C ALA A 202 1.35 -6.89 -3.43
N TYR A 203 0.77 -7.93 -2.83
CA TYR A 203 1.49 -9.14 -2.43
C TYR A 203 2.13 -9.85 -3.64
N ILE A 204 1.37 -10.04 -4.73
CA ILE A 204 1.84 -10.71 -5.95
C ILE A 204 3.00 -9.93 -6.60
N LEU A 205 2.88 -8.60 -6.70
CA LEU A 205 3.95 -7.76 -7.26
C LEU A 205 5.20 -7.71 -6.38
N ALA A 206 5.04 -7.65 -5.06
CA ALA A 206 6.19 -7.75 -4.14
C ALA A 206 6.89 -9.10 -4.30
N LYS A 207 6.12 -10.19 -4.42
CA LYS A 207 6.66 -11.53 -4.66
C LYS A 207 7.37 -11.65 -6.00
N PHE A 208 6.79 -11.10 -7.06
CA PHE A 208 7.42 -11.00 -8.38
C PHE A 208 8.77 -10.26 -8.30
N ALA A 209 8.84 -9.13 -7.60
CA ALA A 209 10.08 -8.38 -7.42
C ALA A 209 11.14 -9.10 -6.57
N LEU A 210 10.73 -9.97 -5.63
CA LEU A 210 11.66 -10.82 -4.88
C LEU A 210 12.27 -11.92 -5.76
N ILE A 211 11.51 -12.44 -6.73
CA ILE A 211 11.94 -13.53 -7.62
C ILE A 211 12.73 -12.97 -8.82
N HIS A 212 12.26 -11.86 -9.41
CA HIS A 212 12.80 -11.23 -10.62
C HIS A 212 13.14 -9.76 -10.38
N PRO A 213 14.10 -9.44 -9.49
CA PRO A 213 14.43 -8.05 -9.14
C PRO A 213 14.89 -7.21 -10.33
N ASP A 214 15.50 -7.82 -11.34
CA ASP A 214 16.01 -7.11 -12.52
C ASP A 214 14.90 -6.62 -13.46
N LEU A 215 13.68 -7.15 -13.33
CA LEU A 215 12.52 -6.74 -14.12
C LEU A 215 11.70 -5.64 -13.43
N VAL A 216 12.00 -5.29 -12.18
CA VAL A 216 11.20 -4.36 -11.38
C VAL A 216 12.04 -3.17 -10.95
N GLU A 217 11.71 -2.00 -11.48
CA GLU A 217 12.40 -0.75 -11.14
C GLU A 217 11.81 -0.06 -9.91
N GLY A 218 10.54 -0.29 -9.60
CA GLY A 218 9.90 0.28 -8.42
C GLY A 218 8.52 -0.32 -8.17
N LEU A 219 8.05 -0.21 -6.93
CA LEU A 219 6.75 -0.72 -6.51
C LEU A 219 5.94 0.33 -5.74
N VAL A 220 4.66 0.42 -6.06
CA VAL A 220 3.65 1.14 -5.26
C VAL A 220 2.69 0.10 -4.71
N LEU A 221 2.74 -0.13 -3.40
CA LEU A 221 2.04 -1.22 -2.72
C LEU A 221 0.97 -0.64 -1.81
N LEU A 222 -0.27 -0.63 -2.29
CA LEU A 222 -1.43 -0.17 -1.55
C LEU A 222 -1.99 -1.35 -0.73
N ASN A 223 -2.24 -1.13 0.56
CA ASN A 223 -2.91 -2.11 1.43
C ASN A 223 -2.27 -3.51 1.45
N ILE A 224 -0.95 -3.58 1.25
CA ILE A 224 -0.24 -4.86 1.30
C ILE A 224 -0.31 -5.48 2.70
N ASN A 225 -0.66 -6.76 2.77
CA ASN A 225 -0.46 -7.57 3.96
C ASN A 225 0.57 -8.68 3.64
N PRO A 226 1.80 -8.59 4.17
CA PRO A 226 2.85 -9.54 3.84
C PRO A 226 2.70 -10.87 4.57
N ASN A 227 1.77 -11.01 5.52
CA ASN A 227 1.62 -12.25 6.27
C ASN A 227 0.42 -13.06 5.76
N GLY A 228 0.49 -14.38 5.94
CA GLY A 228 -0.66 -15.27 5.88
C GLY A 228 -1.63 -14.97 7.01
N LYS A 229 -2.91 -15.35 6.85
CA LYS A 229 -3.88 -15.21 7.93
C LYS A 229 -3.52 -16.13 9.08
N GLY A 230 -3.62 -15.61 10.32
CA GLY A 230 -3.51 -16.44 11.51
C GLY A 230 -4.60 -17.51 11.53
N TRP A 231 -4.36 -18.63 12.21
CA TRP A 231 -5.31 -19.75 12.27
C TRP A 231 -6.69 -19.36 12.84
N ILE A 232 -6.73 -18.35 13.73
CA ILE A 232 -7.98 -17.79 14.30
C ILE A 232 -8.76 -17.04 13.22
N ASP A 233 -8.10 -16.14 12.50
CA ASP A 233 -8.72 -15.35 11.42
C ASP A 233 -9.18 -16.26 10.28
N TRP A 234 -8.41 -17.33 10.00
CA TRP A 234 -8.79 -18.35 9.05
C TRP A 234 -10.09 -19.07 9.49
N ALA A 235 -10.16 -19.53 10.74
CA ALA A 235 -11.35 -20.22 11.26
C ALA A 235 -12.59 -19.30 11.26
N ALA A 236 -12.43 -18.05 11.69
CA ALA A 236 -13.49 -17.04 11.65
C ALA A 236 -13.98 -16.81 10.21
N SER A 237 -13.06 -16.71 9.24
CA SER A 237 -13.41 -16.53 7.82
C SER A 237 -14.08 -17.77 7.19
N LYS A 238 -13.73 -18.98 7.65
CA LYS A 238 -14.37 -20.21 7.20
C LYS A 238 -15.79 -20.34 7.75
N LEU A 239 -16.01 -19.98 9.01
CA LEU A 239 -17.33 -20.02 9.63
C LEU A 239 -18.27 -18.96 9.05
N SER A 240 -17.79 -17.74 8.82
CA SER A 240 -18.60 -16.70 8.17
C SER A 240 -18.87 -17.01 6.70
N GLY A 241 -17.94 -17.63 5.99
CA GLY A 241 -18.05 -17.98 4.56
C GLY A 241 -18.98 -19.15 4.22
N LEU A 242 -19.49 -19.91 5.20
CA LEU A 242 -20.40 -21.03 4.94
C LEU A 242 -21.86 -20.60 4.71
N THR A 243 -22.24 -19.37 5.09
CA THR A 243 -23.63 -18.90 5.05
C THR A 243 -23.81 -17.57 4.32
N SER A 244 -22.75 -16.95 3.82
CA SER A 244 -22.77 -15.60 3.24
C SER A 244 -22.48 -15.59 1.73
N ASN A 245 -23.04 -14.60 1.03
CA ASN A 245 -22.71 -14.36 -0.37
C ASN A 245 -21.27 -13.80 -0.48
N ILE A 246 -20.52 -14.16 -1.52
CA ILE A 246 -19.10 -13.80 -1.65
C ILE A 246 -18.81 -12.30 -1.57
N PRO A 247 -19.59 -11.40 -2.21
CA PRO A 247 -19.40 -9.97 -2.03
C PRO A 247 -19.43 -9.54 -0.55
N ASP A 248 -20.29 -10.13 0.27
CA ASP A 248 -20.43 -9.76 1.69
C ASP A 248 -19.21 -10.18 2.52
N VAL A 249 -18.48 -11.20 2.08
CA VAL A 249 -17.23 -11.66 2.71
C VAL A 249 -16.03 -10.83 2.26
N VAL A 250 -16.06 -10.31 1.03
CA VAL A 250 -14.95 -9.54 0.44
C VAL A 250 -15.01 -8.06 0.83
N LEU A 251 -16.20 -7.47 0.99
CA LEU A 251 -16.34 -6.05 1.35
C LEU A 251 -15.60 -5.67 2.66
N PRO A 252 -15.62 -6.47 3.75
CA PRO A 252 -14.83 -6.20 4.95
C PRO A 252 -13.31 -6.22 4.76
N HIS A 253 -12.82 -6.80 3.67
CA HIS A 253 -11.40 -6.75 3.31
C HIS A 253 -11.06 -5.47 2.55
N LEU A 254 -12.01 -4.91 1.79
CA LEU A 254 -11.79 -3.73 0.96
C LEU A 254 -12.06 -2.41 1.68
N PHE A 255 -13.02 -2.38 2.60
CA PHE A 255 -13.52 -1.14 3.21
C PHE A 255 -13.32 -1.12 4.72
N SER A 256 -13.12 0.09 5.27
CA SER A 256 -13.07 0.29 6.71
C SER A 256 -14.41 -0.05 7.37
N GLN A 257 -14.36 -0.36 8.67
CA GLN A 257 -15.57 -0.67 9.43
C GLN A 257 -16.58 0.49 9.40
N ASP A 258 -16.10 1.73 9.47
CA ASP A 258 -16.95 2.91 9.38
C ASP A 258 -17.62 3.06 8.01
N GLU A 259 -16.93 2.78 6.91
CA GLU A 259 -17.52 2.79 5.57
C GLU A 259 -18.63 1.74 5.42
N LEU A 260 -18.43 0.57 6.03
CA LEU A 260 -19.37 -0.56 6.00
C LEU A 260 -20.60 -0.31 6.87
N VAL A 261 -20.40 0.13 8.11
CA VAL A 261 -21.49 0.43 9.06
C VAL A 261 -22.37 1.56 8.54
N ASN A 262 -21.75 2.60 7.97
CA ASN A 262 -22.49 3.71 7.36
C ASN A 262 -23.08 3.36 5.99
N ASN A 263 -22.76 2.17 5.45
CA ASN A 263 -23.17 1.70 4.13
C ASN A 263 -23.03 2.81 3.06
N SER A 264 -21.83 3.40 2.97
CA SER A 264 -21.55 4.52 2.08
C SER A 264 -21.94 4.23 0.62
N GLU A 265 -22.17 5.28 -0.18
CA GLU A 265 -22.48 5.13 -1.62
C GLU A 265 -21.42 4.29 -2.35
N LEU A 266 -20.14 4.44 -1.97
CA LEU A 266 -19.04 3.64 -2.48
C LEU A 266 -19.21 2.15 -2.16
N VAL A 267 -19.55 1.81 -0.91
CA VAL A 267 -19.80 0.42 -0.49
C VAL A 267 -21.00 -0.17 -1.21
N GLN A 268 -22.10 0.58 -1.36
CA GLN A 268 -23.28 0.13 -2.09
C GLN A 268 -22.98 -0.14 -3.56
N SER A 269 -22.29 0.80 -4.21
CA SER A 269 -21.87 0.68 -5.60
C SER A 269 -20.95 -0.52 -5.82
N TYR A 270 -19.92 -0.69 -4.98
CA TYR A 270 -19.00 -1.83 -5.11
C TYR A 270 -19.67 -3.16 -4.80
N ARG A 271 -20.59 -3.23 -3.83
CA ARG A 271 -21.37 -4.45 -3.60
C ARG A 271 -22.11 -4.90 -4.87
N GLN A 272 -22.76 -3.96 -5.55
CA GLN A 272 -23.46 -4.25 -6.81
C GLN A 272 -22.49 -4.60 -7.94
N GLN A 273 -21.40 -3.85 -8.09
CA GLN A 273 -20.41 -4.07 -9.15
C GLN A 273 -19.70 -5.41 -9.01
N ILE A 274 -19.32 -5.82 -7.78
CA ILE A 274 -18.72 -7.13 -7.53
C ILE A 274 -19.70 -8.24 -7.94
N ASN A 275 -20.97 -8.10 -7.55
CA ASN A 275 -21.99 -9.10 -7.82
C ASN A 275 -22.33 -9.23 -9.32
N ASN A 276 -22.20 -8.15 -10.09
CA ASN A 276 -22.63 -8.10 -11.49
C ASN A 276 -21.48 -8.23 -12.50
N ALA A 277 -20.27 -7.75 -12.16
CA ALA A 277 -19.15 -7.67 -13.08
C ALA A 277 -18.11 -8.79 -12.89
N ILE A 278 -18.09 -9.45 -11.73
CA ILE A 278 -17.12 -10.50 -11.40
C ILE A 278 -17.84 -11.84 -11.29
N ASN A 279 -17.26 -12.88 -11.87
CA ASN A 279 -17.77 -14.23 -11.72
C ASN A 279 -17.60 -14.72 -10.27
N ASN A 280 -18.70 -14.88 -9.53
CA ASN A 280 -18.68 -15.24 -8.10
C ASN A 280 -17.95 -16.56 -7.80
N TYR A 281 -18.02 -17.55 -8.69
CA TYR A 281 -17.31 -18.82 -8.50
C TYR A 281 -15.80 -18.64 -8.65
N ASN A 282 -15.36 -17.93 -9.69
CA ASN A 282 -13.95 -17.62 -9.89
C ASN A 282 -13.41 -16.71 -8.77
N LEU A 283 -14.21 -15.74 -8.33
CA LEU A 283 -13.87 -14.87 -7.20
C LEU A 283 -13.66 -15.67 -5.92
N GLN A 284 -14.52 -16.66 -5.66
CA GLN A 284 -14.36 -17.54 -4.50
C GLN A 284 -13.05 -18.31 -4.53
N LEU A 285 -12.61 -18.78 -5.70
CA LEU A 285 -11.31 -19.42 -5.86
C LEU A 285 -10.16 -18.45 -5.54
N PHE A 286 -10.20 -17.22 -6.05
CA PHE A 286 -9.17 -16.22 -5.80
C PHE A 286 -9.15 -15.76 -4.33
N TRP A 287 -10.31 -15.60 -3.70
CA TRP A 287 -10.46 -15.28 -2.27
C TRP A 287 -9.90 -16.38 -1.38
N ASN A 288 -10.22 -17.64 -1.67
CA ASN A 288 -9.68 -18.79 -0.94
C ASN A 288 -8.15 -18.88 -1.09
N LEU A 289 -7.62 -18.62 -2.29
CA LEU A 289 -6.18 -18.55 -2.49
C LEU A 289 -5.56 -17.44 -1.63
N TYR A 290 -6.10 -16.21 -1.69
CA TYR A 290 -5.54 -15.10 -0.95
C TYR A 290 -5.55 -15.35 0.56
N ASN A 291 -6.61 -15.95 1.11
CA ASN A 291 -6.67 -16.29 2.53
C ASN A 291 -5.75 -17.44 2.95
N SER A 292 -5.33 -18.30 2.02
CA SER A 292 -4.40 -19.40 2.27
C SER A 292 -2.94 -19.07 1.90
N ARG A 293 -2.65 -17.81 1.55
CA ARG A 293 -1.30 -17.35 1.27
C ARG A 293 -0.38 -17.57 2.47
N ARG A 294 0.89 -17.84 2.18
CA ARG A 294 1.95 -17.90 3.18
C ARG A 294 2.52 -16.50 3.43
N ASP A 295 3.30 -16.38 4.48
CA ASP A 295 4.10 -15.18 4.72
C ASP A 295 5.00 -14.90 3.51
N LEU A 296 5.05 -13.63 3.11
CA LEU A 296 6.03 -13.10 2.19
C LEU A 296 7.37 -13.08 2.94
N GLU A 297 8.27 -13.98 2.54
CA GLU A 297 9.58 -14.17 3.14
C GLU A 297 10.50 -12.99 2.82
N MET A 298 10.32 -11.90 3.56
CA MET A 298 11.18 -10.73 3.51
C MET A 298 11.61 -10.30 4.90
N ASN A 299 12.89 -9.97 5.03
CA ASN A 299 13.50 -9.50 6.26
C ASN A 299 14.38 -8.28 5.95
N ARG A 300 14.44 -7.34 6.88
CA ARG A 300 15.30 -6.17 6.73
C ARG A 300 16.76 -6.63 6.66
N GLY A 301 17.56 -6.00 5.80
CA GLY A 301 18.99 -6.32 5.69
C GLY A 301 19.67 -6.28 7.06
N GLY A 302 20.44 -7.32 7.38
CA GLY A 302 21.16 -7.44 8.65
C GLY A 302 20.36 -8.02 9.83
N THR A 303 19.06 -8.32 9.68
CA THR A 303 18.27 -8.94 10.78
C THR A 303 18.23 -10.47 10.75
N ALA A 304 18.54 -11.08 9.60
CA ALA A 304 18.58 -12.53 9.43
C ALA A 304 19.69 -12.95 8.46
N LEU A 305 20.24 -14.16 8.64
CA LEU A 305 21.15 -14.78 7.67
C LEU A 305 20.42 -14.96 6.34
N ASN A 306 21.01 -14.51 5.23
CA ASN A 306 20.41 -14.52 3.89
C ASN A 306 19.07 -13.75 3.78
N ALA A 307 18.87 -12.70 4.59
CA ALA A 307 17.70 -11.84 4.50
C ALA A 307 17.46 -11.37 3.06
N LYS A 308 16.33 -11.79 2.48
CA LYS A 308 15.83 -11.25 1.21
C LYS A 308 14.94 -10.05 1.50
N THR A 309 15.10 -8.99 0.75
CA THR A 309 14.22 -7.82 0.79
C THR A 309 14.05 -7.27 -0.63
N LEU A 310 13.11 -6.35 -0.80
CA LEU A 310 12.90 -5.69 -2.08
C LEU A 310 14.10 -4.78 -2.38
N LYS A 311 14.74 -5.02 -3.54
CA LYS A 311 15.92 -4.25 -3.98
C LYS A 311 15.54 -2.94 -4.66
N CYS A 312 14.36 -2.89 -5.28
CA CYS A 312 13.83 -1.69 -5.92
C CYS A 312 13.24 -0.72 -4.87
N PRO A 313 13.15 0.58 -5.18
CA PRO A 313 12.41 1.51 -4.32
C PRO A 313 10.92 1.14 -4.20
N VAL A 314 10.37 1.34 -3.01
CA VAL A 314 9.00 0.97 -2.66
C VAL A 314 8.26 2.17 -2.08
N MET A 315 7.04 2.43 -2.55
CA MET A 315 6.09 3.34 -1.91
C MET A 315 4.96 2.51 -1.30
N LEU A 316 4.95 2.38 0.02
CA LEU A 316 3.86 1.79 0.78
C LEU A 316 2.75 2.83 0.95
N VAL A 317 1.51 2.46 0.67
CA VAL A 317 0.35 3.34 0.80
C VAL A 317 -0.74 2.65 1.60
N VAL A 318 -1.31 3.36 2.56
CA VAL A 318 -2.47 2.89 3.31
C VAL A 318 -3.36 4.07 3.70
N GLY A 319 -4.66 3.84 3.67
CA GLY A 319 -5.62 4.82 4.15
C GLY A 319 -5.83 4.75 5.65
N ASP A 320 -6.24 5.87 6.23
CA ASP A 320 -6.69 5.93 7.61
C ASP A 320 -7.91 5.01 7.83
N ASN A 321 -7.89 4.24 8.91
CA ASN A 321 -8.86 3.20 9.27
C ASN A 321 -9.00 2.06 8.24
N ALA A 322 -8.05 1.89 7.31
CA ALA A 322 -8.10 0.78 6.34
C ALA A 322 -7.90 -0.59 7.05
N PRO A 323 -8.62 -1.65 6.64
CA PRO A 323 -8.45 -2.99 7.24
C PRO A 323 -7.02 -3.55 7.14
N ALA A 324 -6.24 -3.06 6.18
CA ALA A 324 -4.86 -3.50 5.93
C ALA A 324 -3.80 -2.71 6.72
N GLU A 325 -4.17 -1.72 7.53
CA GLU A 325 -3.26 -0.81 8.23
C GLU A 325 -2.11 -1.54 8.95
N GLU A 326 -2.44 -2.52 9.81
CA GLU A 326 -1.44 -3.31 10.53
C GLU A 326 -0.51 -4.07 9.59
N GLY A 327 -1.05 -4.63 8.51
CA GLY A 327 -0.28 -5.34 7.48
C GLY A 327 0.74 -4.44 6.80
N VAL A 328 0.37 -3.19 6.47
CA VAL A 328 1.28 -2.24 5.81
C VAL A 328 2.36 -1.76 6.79
N PHE A 329 2.02 -1.50 8.06
CA PHE A 329 3.03 -1.16 9.08
C PHE A 329 4.04 -2.29 9.30
N LEU A 330 3.56 -3.53 9.35
CA LEU A 330 4.43 -4.69 9.44
C LEU A 330 5.30 -4.86 8.19
N CYS A 331 4.76 -4.59 7.00
CA CYS A 331 5.53 -4.57 5.77
C CYS A 331 6.68 -3.55 5.86
N ASN A 332 6.39 -2.33 6.30
CA ASN A 332 7.40 -1.27 6.45
C ASN A 332 8.54 -1.65 7.41
N SER A 333 8.26 -2.40 8.48
CA SER A 333 9.28 -2.84 9.42
C SER A 333 10.25 -3.87 8.81
N LYS A 334 9.79 -4.64 7.82
CA LYS A 334 10.57 -5.67 7.10
C LYS A 334 11.35 -5.12 5.89
N LEU A 335 11.06 -3.91 5.44
CA LEU A 335 11.73 -3.29 4.28
C LEU A 335 12.92 -2.41 4.68
N ASP A 336 13.79 -2.14 3.70
CA ASP A 336 14.90 -1.21 3.83
C ASP A 336 14.37 0.25 3.88
N PRO A 337 14.58 0.98 4.98
CA PRO A 337 14.08 2.35 5.12
C PRO A 337 14.76 3.36 4.19
N THR A 338 15.90 3.03 3.59
CA THR A 338 16.60 3.92 2.64
C THR A 338 15.94 3.93 1.26
N ASN A 339 15.27 2.83 0.91
CA ASN A 339 14.59 2.63 -0.37
C ASN A 339 13.06 2.56 -0.24
N THR A 340 12.51 2.73 0.96
CA THR A 340 11.06 2.64 1.22
C THR A 340 10.49 3.98 1.67
N THR A 341 9.45 4.44 1.01
CA THR A 341 8.63 5.58 1.42
C THR A 341 7.29 5.07 1.94
N PHE A 342 6.86 5.57 3.10
CA PHE A 342 5.57 5.24 3.69
C PHE A 342 4.62 6.44 3.57
N PHE A 343 3.48 6.25 2.91
CA PHE A 343 2.49 7.29 2.64
C PHE A 343 1.15 6.92 3.27
N PHE A 344 0.90 7.47 4.45
CA PHE A 344 -0.36 7.34 5.18
C PHE A 344 -1.35 8.42 4.71
N MET A 345 -2.51 8.00 4.21
CA MET A 345 -3.51 8.89 3.62
C MET A 345 -4.69 9.12 4.56
N ALA A 346 -4.68 10.27 5.24
CA ALA A 346 -5.79 10.70 6.09
C ALA A 346 -7.11 10.81 5.29
N ASP A 347 -8.23 10.45 5.91
CA ASP A 347 -9.59 10.51 5.36
C ASP A 347 -9.81 9.70 4.07
N SER A 348 -9.07 8.60 3.86
CA SER A 348 -9.11 7.85 2.59
C SER A 348 -9.70 6.44 2.70
N GLY A 349 -9.94 5.92 3.90
CA GLY A 349 -10.62 4.66 4.13
C GLY A 349 -9.90 3.47 3.51
N GLY A 350 -10.67 2.44 3.13
CA GLY A 350 -10.11 1.17 2.67
C GLY A 350 -9.50 1.22 1.26
N LEU A 351 -9.96 2.10 0.36
CA LEU A 351 -9.51 2.16 -1.04
C LEU A 351 -9.00 3.57 -1.42
N PRO A 352 -7.78 3.95 -0.99
CA PRO A 352 -7.24 5.30 -1.17
C PRO A 352 -7.12 5.75 -2.64
N GLN A 353 -6.91 4.81 -3.55
CA GLN A 353 -6.85 5.08 -5.00
C GLN A 353 -8.21 5.49 -5.60
N LEU A 354 -9.32 5.20 -4.90
CA LEU A 354 -10.67 5.57 -5.32
C LEU A 354 -11.14 6.84 -4.62
N THR A 355 -10.91 6.94 -3.31
CA THR A 355 -11.40 8.06 -2.48
C THR A 355 -10.55 9.31 -2.64
N GLN A 356 -9.23 9.18 -2.86
CA GLN A 356 -8.31 10.30 -2.97
C GLN A 356 -7.28 10.14 -4.13
N PRO A 357 -7.74 9.89 -5.37
CA PRO A 357 -6.86 9.65 -6.52
C PRO A 357 -5.90 10.83 -6.78
N GLY A 358 -6.31 12.07 -6.53
CA GLY A 358 -5.47 13.25 -6.72
C GLY A 358 -4.25 13.29 -5.78
N LYS A 359 -4.43 12.98 -4.49
CA LYS A 359 -3.32 12.93 -3.52
C LYS A 359 -2.37 11.77 -3.83
N LEU A 360 -2.93 10.61 -4.18
CA LEU A 360 -2.13 9.46 -4.62
C LEU A 360 -1.33 9.78 -5.89
N THR A 361 -1.93 10.50 -6.84
CA THR A 361 -1.26 10.93 -8.08
C THR A 361 -0.12 11.89 -7.79
N GLU A 362 -0.29 12.84 -6.86
CA GLU A 362 0.78 13.74 -6.46
C GLU A 362 1.95 12.96 -5.81
N ALA A 363 1.66 12.03 -4.90
CA ALA A 363 2.69 11.15 -4.33
C ALA A 363 3.41 10.33 -5.42
N PHE A 364 2.66 9.80 -6.38
CA PHE A 364 3.17 9.04 -7.51
C PHE A 364 4.10 9.88 -8.42
N LYS A 365 3.79 11.17 -8.65
CA LYS A 365 4.67 12.10 -9.38
C LYS A 365 6.04 12.22 -8.71
N TYR A 366 6.08 12.36 -7.38
CA TYR A 366 7.35 12.44 -6.64
C TYR A 366 8.11 11.11 -6.67
N PHE A 367 7.40 9.98 -6.61
CA PHE A 367 8.01 8.66 -6.78
C PHE A 367 8.70 8.54 -8.15
N PHE A 368 8.05 8.94 -9.24
CA PHE A 368 8.62 8.92 -10.59
C PHE A 368 9.72 9.96 -10.81
N PHE A 369 9.64 11.10 -10.12
CA PHE A 369 10.68 12.12 -10.14
C PHE A 369 12.00 11.58 -9.55
N PHE A 370 11.93 10.76 -8.49
CA PHE A 370 13.12 10.14 -7.89
C PHE A 370 13.90 9.28 -8.89
N PHE A 371 13.22 8.60 -9.81
CA PHE A 371 13.84 7.83 -10.90
C PHE A 371 14.29 8.67 -12.10
N GLY A 372 14.01 9.98 -12.10
CA GLY A 372 14.32 10.87 -13.23
C GLY A 372 13.39 10.70 -14.43
N TYR A 373 12.24 10.02 -14.29
CA TYR A 373 11.33 9.78 -15.41
C TYR A 373 10.42 10.97 -15.74
N ILE A 374 10.23 11.89 -14.79
CA ILE A 374 9.44 13.12 -14.96
C ILE A 374 10.36 14.32 -14.70
N PHE A 375 10.38 15.28 -15.62
CA PHE A 375 11.16 16.51 -15.47
C PHE A 375 10.38 17.54 -14.63
N LEU A 376 11.08 18.33 -13.81
CA LEU A 376 10.50 19.40 -12.96
C LEU A 376 9.54 20.35 -13.72
N ALA A 377 9.73 20.52 -15.03
CA ALA A 377 8.91 21.36 -15.90
C ALA A 377 7.46 20.84 -16.08
N SER A 378 7.22 19.54 -15.84
CA SER A 378 5.90 18.89 -15.92
C SER A 378 5.08 19.02 -14.62
N MET A 379 5.63 19.63 -13.57
CA MET A 379 4.89 19.89 -12.34
C MET A 379 3.99 21.13 -12.50
N THR A 380 2.74 21.04 -12.06
CA THR A 380 1.76 22.13 -12.16
C THR A 380 2.26 23.40 -11.46
N ARG A 381 1.76 24.55 -11.91
CA ARG A 381 2.25 25.91 -11.58
C ARG A 381 2.42 26.19 -10.07
N LEU A 382 1.65 25.51 -9.21
CA LEU A 382 1.71 25.65 -7.75
C LEU A 382 2.98 25.00 -7.15
N ALA A 383 3.53 23.96 -7.77
CA ALA A 383 4.80 23.35 -7.39
C ALA A 383 6.00 24.23 -7.79
N ARG A 384 5.96 24.85 -8.99
CA ARG A 384 7.03 25.74 -9.50
C ARG A 384 7.32 26.93 -8.58
N SER A 385 6.29 27.53 -7.97
CA SER A 385 6.47 28.71 -7.13
C SER A 385 7.17 28.41 -5.79
N ARG A 386 7.19 27.14 -5.34
CA ARG A 386 7.75 26.74 -4.04
C ARG A 386 9.10 26.05 -4.13
N THR A 387 9.47 25.51 -5.30
CA THR A 387 10.84 25.05 -5.56
C THR A 387 11.79 26.20 -5.92
N ALA A 388 11.27 27.35 -6.37
CA ALA A 388 12.09 28.56 -6.61
C ALA A 388 12.81 29.05 -5.35
N PHE A 389 12.22 28.87 -4.15
CA PHE A 389 12.88 29.17 -2.87
C PHE A 389 14.05 28.25 -2.54
N PHE A 390 14.15 27.06 -3.16
CA PHE A 390 15.26 26.13 -2.94
C PHE A 390 16.50 26.46 -3.76
N PHE A 391 16.38 27.21 -4.86
CA PHE A 391 17.53 27.62 -5.68
C PHE A 391 18.18 28.94 -5.22
N PHE A 392 17.45 29.80 -4.50
CA PHE A 392 17.99 31.11 -4.09
C PHE A 392 19.03 31.05 -2.94
N PHE A 393 19.19 29.93 -2.24
CA PHE A 393 20.20 29.80 -1.19
C PHE A 393 21.60 29.39 -1.67
N PHE A 394 21.79 29.17 -2.98
CA PHE A 394 23.10 28.83 -3.55
C PHE A 394 23.71 29.92 -4.44
N SER A 395 23.19 31.16 -4.38
CA SER A 395 23.76 32.27 -5.15
C SER A 395 24.21 33.44 -4.28
N GLY A 396 25.36 33.23 -3.62
CA GLY A 396 26.34 34.26 -3.30
C GLY A 396 27.70 33.54 -3.29
N GLU A 397 28.70 33.87 -4.09
CA GLU A 397 29.07 35.11 -4.75
C GLU A 397 29.92 34.76 -5.99
N GLY A 398 29.85 35.60 -7.04
CA GLY A 398 30.11 35.19 -8.42
C GLY A 398 31.55 35.21 -8.93
N SER A 399 31.77 34.47 -10.03
CA SER A 399 32.36 35.03 -11.26
C SER A 399 32.12 34.15 -12.49
N ARG A 400 31.47 34.78 -13.48
CA ARG A 400 31.32 34.53 -14.92
C ARG A 400 32.09 33.37 -15.59
N SER A 401 31.37 32.46 -16.28
CA SER A 401 31.23 32.43 -17.77
C SER A 401 30.78 31.07 -18.35
N ARG A 402 29.78 31.15 -19.25
CA ARG A 402 29.50 30.35 -20.48
C ARG A 402 29.29 28.81 -20.45
N ALA A 403 28.02 28.46 -20.66
CA ALA A 403 27.44 27.58 -21.69
C ALA A 403 27.92 26.13 -21.93
N CYS A 404 26.89 25.27 -22.04
CA CYS A 404 26.76 24.02 -22.80
C CYS A 404 27.13 22.66 -22.14
N THR A 405 26.04 21.93 -21.81
CA THR A 405 25.78 20.50 -22.10
C THR A 405 26.85 19.46 -21.80
N ASN A 406 26.68 18.76 -20.68
CA ASN A 406 26.63 17.29 -20.55
C ASN A 406 26.66 16.94 -19.05
N PHE A 407 25.60 16.31 -18.52
CA PHE A 407 25.66 15.67 -17.22
C PHE A 407 25.44 14.17 -17.39
N PHE A 408 26.54 13.48 -17.67
CA PHE A 408 26.71 12.07 -17.34
C PHE A 408 26.91 11.99 -15.82
N PHE A 409 26.07 11.25 -15.10
CA PHE A 409 26.30 10.93 -13.69
C PHE A 409 27.03 9.58 -13.62
N PHE A 410 28.34 9.62 -13.38
CA PHE A 410 29.12 8.46 -12.98
C PHE A 410 29.25 8.44 -11.45
N PHE A 411 29.12 7.25 -10.88
CA PHE A 411 29.36 6.92 -9.48
C PHE A 411 30.74 7.35 -9.00
N LEU A 412 30.84 7.80 -7.75
CA LEU A 412 32.06 7.61 -6.96
C LEU A 412 31.70 6.98 -5.62
N VAL A 413 31.97 5.67 -5.55
CA VAL A 413 32.17 4.91 -4.32
C VAL A 413 33.45 5.44 -3.68
N GLY A 414 33.33 6.04 -2.50
CA GLY A 414 34.46 6.39 -1.64
C GLY A 414 34.26 5.75 -0.28
N ALA A 415 34.95 4.63 -0.05
CA ALA A 415 35.01 3.95 1.24
C ALA A 415 35.58 4.90 2.31
N VAL A 416 34.88 5.02 3.43
CA VAL A 416 35.49 5.41 4.71
C VAL A 416 34.93 4.47 5.78
N THR A 417 35.74 3.49 6.12
CA THR A 417 35.68 2.72 7.36
C THR A 417 35.78 3.65 8.56
N GLN A 418 34.80 3.63 9.47
CA GLN A 418 35.04 4.00 10.86
C GLN A 418 34.13 3.18 11.77
N THR A 419 34.78 2.23 12.45
CA THR A 419 34.35 1.53 13.65
C THR A 419 34.04 2.52 14.77
N MET A 420 32.92 2.35 15.49
CA MET A 420 32.84 2.76 16.88
C MET A 420 32.02 1.77 17.71
N GLU A 421 32.62 1.49 18.86
CA GLU A 421 32.31 0.46 19.85
C GLU A 421 30.99 0.68 20.58
N VAL A 422 30.48 -0.44 21.08
CA VAL A 422 29.38 -0.55 22.02
C VAL A 422 29.91 -0.20 23.41
N SER A 423 29.15 0.53 24.21
CA SER A 423 29.31 0.56 25.66
C SER A 423 27.95 0.51 26.32
N CYS A 424 27.92 -0.27 27.41
CA CYS A 424 26.84 -1.04 27.99
C CYS A 424 25.56 -0.32 28.38
#